data_AF-A0AAV3YCK7-F1
#
_entry.id   AF-A0AAV3YCK7-F1
#
_cell.length_a   1.000
_cell.length_b   1.000
_cell.length_c   1.000
_cell.angle_alpha   90.00
_cell.angle_beta   90.00
_cell.angle_gamma   90.00
#
_symmetry.space_group_name_H-M   'P 1'
#
loop_
_entity.id
_entity.type
_entity.pdbx_description
1 polymer ?
#
loop_
_entity_poly.entity_id
_entity_poly.type
_entity_poly.pdbx_seq_one_letter_code
_entity_poly.pdbx_strand_id
1 'polypeptide(L)'
;MGLGKKSTLHDYWTRHPVLHSSCAPKVIVRERLLSILAFLHINDNATFVPHGQPDYDPIEKIRPFVDHLNAKFKEVYQPQQEVCIDEAMIPFKGCSGFNV
;
A
#
# COMPACT_ATOMS: atom_id res chain seq x y z
N MET A 1 9.00 -5.64 -6.08
CA MET A 1 8.25 -5.20 -7.27
C MET A 1 7.75 -6.44 -7.98
N GLY A 2 6.42 -6.59 -8.02
CA GLY A 2 5.65 -7.78 -8.41
C GLY A 2 6.41 -8.91 -9.12
N LEU A 3 6.60 -8.78 -10.44
CA LEU A 3 7.11 -9.85 -11.30
C LEU A 3 8.61 -10.14 -11.16
N GLY A 4 9.41 -9.14 -10.77
CA GLY A 4 10.88 -9.23 -10.75
C GLY A 4 11.43 -8.96 -9.35
N LYS A 5 11.09 -9.80 -8.38
CA LYS A 5 11.45 -9.57 -6.97
C LYS A 5 12.98 -9.62 -6.76
N LYS A 6 13.55 -8.48 -6.37
CA LYS A 6 14.92 -8.36 -5.84
C LYS A 6 14.94 -8.40 -4.31
N SER A 7 16.09 -8.69 -3.73
CA SER A 7 16.31 -8.82 -2.28
C SER A 7 15.99 -7.52 -1.54
N THR A 8 16.49 -6.39 -2.06
CA THR A 8 16.22 -5.06 -1.50
C THR A 8 15.63 -4.12 -2.55
N LEU A 9 15.05 -3.00 -2.10
CA LEU A 9 14.53 -1.97 -3.00
C LEU A 9 15.67 -1.27 -3.79
N HIS A 10 16.88 -1.21 -3.23
CA HIS A 10 18.03 -0.58 -3.89
C HIS A 10 18.51 -1.40 -5.09
N ASP A 11 18.43 -2.73 -5.00
CA ASP A 11 18.87 -3.67 -6.04
C ASP A 11 18.15 -3.48 -7.38
N TYR A 12 17.00 -2.80 -7.41
CA TYR A 12 16.32 -2.47 -8.67
C TYR A 12 17.09 -1.43 -9.50
N TRP A 13 17.97 -0.65 -8.88
CA TRP A 13 18.83 0.35 -9.55
C TRP A 13 20.31 -0.01 -9.54
N THR A 14 20.66 -1.23 -9.13
CA THR A 14 22.05 -1.66 -9.15
C THR A 14 22.58 -1.82 -10.57
N ARG A 15 23.85 -1.48 -10.77
CA ARG A 15 24.59 -1.74 -12.02
C ARG A 15 25.28 -3.11 -12.00
N HIS A 16 25.15 -3.86 -10.91
CA HIS A 16 25.77 -5.18 -10.80
C HIS A 16 25.18 -6.13 -11.86
N PRO A 17 26.00 -6.78 -12.72
CA PRO A 17 25.52 -7.53 -13.88
C PRO A 17 24.45 -8.59 -13.57
N VAL A 18 24.61 -9.30 -12.45
CA VAL A 18 23.69 -10.38 -12.01
C VAL A 18 22.33 -9.84 -11.53
N LEU A 19 22.33 -8.64 -10.93
CA LEU A 19 21.14 -8.07 -10.28
C LEU A 19 20.50 -6.96 -11.11
N HIS A 20 21.17 -6.49 -12.15
CA HIS A 20 20.73 -5.40 -13.00
C HIS A 20 19.30 -5.64 -13.49
N SER A 21 18.47 -4.60 -13.33
CA SER A 21 17.10 -4.58 -13.83
C SER A 21 16.98 -3.47 -14.85
N SER A 22 16.59 -3.79 -16.08
CA SER A 22 16.50 -2.81 -17.16
C SER A 22 15.25 -1.93 -17.07
N CYS A 23 14.26 -2.27 -16.25
CA CYS A 23 12.98 -1.57 -16.21
C CYS A 23 12.98 -0.40 -15.23
N ALA A 24 13.31 -0.61 -13.96
CA ALA A 24 13.18 0.40 -12.92
C ALA A 24 14.01 1.68 -13.18
N PRO A 25 15.30 1.61 -13.57
CA PRO A 25 16.11 2.80 -13.85
C PRO A 25 15.65 3.61 -15.07
N LYS A 26 14.93 2.98 -16.01
CA LYS A 26 14.40 3.67 -17.21
C LYS A 26 13.12 4.46 -16.92
N VAL A 27 12.39 4.09 -15.86
CA VAL A 27 11.09 4.68 -15.53
C VAL A 27 11.21 5.80 -14.50
N ILE A 28 11.95 5.57 -13.42
CA ILE A 28 12.09 6.53 -12.32
C ILE A 28 13.47 6.42 -11.68
N VAL A 29 14.02 7.55 -11.25
CA VAL A 29 15.26 7.59 -10.47
C VAL A 29 14.99 7.06 -9.05
N ARG A 30 15.92 6.28 -8.49
CA ARG A 30 15.77 5.62 -7.18
C ARG A 30 15.38 6.61 -6.08
N GLU A 31 16.11 7.71 -5.98
CA GLU A 31 15.93 8.76 -4.97
C GLU A 31 14.54 9.35 -5.05
N ARG A 32 14.03 9.60 -6.27
CA ARG A 32 12.67 10.10 -6.48
C ARG A 32 11.62 9.12 -5.99
N LEU A 33 11.78 7.82 -6.25
CA LEU A 33 10.86 6.81 -5.73
C LEU A 33 10.90 6.77 -4.20
N LEU A 34 12.09 6.80 -3.59
CA LEU A 34 12.23 6.80 -2.13
C LEU A 34 11.56 8.02 -1.49
N SER A 35 11.70 9.21 -2.08
CA SER A 35 11.00 10.40 -1.62
C SER A 35 9.48 10.24 -1.71
N ILE A 36 8.96 9.73 -2.83
CA ILE A 36 7.52 9.47 -2.98
C ILE A 36 7.03 8.49 -1.91
N LEU A 37 7.77 7.40 -1.69
CA LEU A 37 7.40 6.40 -0.67
C LEU A 37 7.43 6.96 0.76
N ALA A 38 8.37 7.86 1.06
CA ALA A 38 8.49 8.46 2.39
C ALA A 38 7.40 9.50 2.68
N PHE A 39 6.89 10.18 1.65
CA PHE A 39 5.92 11.28 1.78
C PHE A 39 4.54 10.95 1.19
N LEU A 40 4.27 9.67 0.90
CA LEU A 40 2.97 9.25 0.39
C LEU A 40 1.90 9.45 1.47
N HIS A 41 0.91 10.27 1.17
CA HIS A 41 -0.18 10.62 2.07
C HIS A 41 -1.50 10.63 1.29
N ILE A 42 -2.54 10.01 1.85
CA ILE A 42 -3.80 9.70 1.14
C ILE A 42 -4.97 10.54 1.67
N ASN A 43 -5.04 10.79 2.98
CA ASN A 43 -6.14 11.52 3.60
C ASN A 43 -5.63 12.66 4.48
N ASP A 44 -6.27 13.82 4.46
CA ASP A 44 -5.85 15.03 5.19
C ASP A 44 -5.65 14.77 6.69
N ASN A 45 -4.49 15.18 7.23
CA ASN A 45 -4.22 15.03 8.67
C ASN A 45 -5.02 16.05 9.50
N ALA A 46 -5.55 17.11 8.90
CA ALA A 46 -6.38 18.08 9.62
C ALA A 46 -7.71 17.50 10.09
N THR A 47 -8.19 16.41 9.48
CA THR A 47 -9.43 15.73 9.88
C THR A 47 -9.22 14.68 10.97
N PHE A 48 -7.96 14.38 11.30
CA PHE A 48 -7.60 13.24 12.13
C PHE A 48 -8.24 13.30 13.53
N VAL A 49 -8.98 12.25 13.87
CA VAL A 49 -9.56 12.09 15.20
C VAL A 49 -8.61 11.30 16.11
N PRO A 50 -8.26 11.80 17.31
CA PRO A 50 -7.38 11.07 18.22
C PRO A 50 -8.02 9.79 18.79
N HIS A 51 -7.18 8.81 19.12
CA HIS A 51 -7.61 7.58 19.77
C HIS A 51 -8.36 7.87 21.08
N GLY A 52 -9.51 7.23 21.28
CA GLY A 52 -10.35 7.38 22.47
C GLY A 52 -11.38 8.50 22.39
N GLN A 53 -11.44 9.25 21.28
CA GLN A 53 -12.54 10.18 21.01
C GLN A 53 -13.69 9.48 20.28
N PRO A 54 -14.93 10.02 20.38
CA PRO A 54 -16.01 9.62 19.48
C PRO A 54 -15.56 9.81 18.03
N ASP A 55 -15.95 8.89 17.15
CA ASP A 55 -15.61 8.86 15.73
C ASP A 55 -14.15 8.50 15.38
N TYR A 56 -13.36 7.99 16.34
CA TYR A 56 -12.03 7.47 16.04
C TYR A 56 -12.08 6.29 15.04
N ASP A 57 -11.34 6.43 13.94
CA ASP A 57 -11.16 5.39 12.93
C ASP A 57 -9.68 4.97 12.79
N PRO A 58 -9.31 3.72 13.13
CA PRO A 58 -7.93 3.23 13.01
C PRO A 58 -7.31 3.33 11.61
N ILE A 59 -8.12 3.29 10.54
CA ILE A 59 -7.64 3.41 9.14
C ILE A 59 -7.95 4.78 8.51
N GLU A 60 -8.26 5.81 9.30
CA GLU A 60 -8.67 7.13 8.78
C GLU A 60 -7.69 7.68 7.71
N LYS A 61 -6.39 7.47 7.91
CA LYS A 61 -5.32 7.92 6.98
C LYS A 61 -5.44 7.37 5.56
N ILE A 62 -6.11 6.23 5.38
CA ILE A 62 -6.32 5.58 4.07
C ILE A 62 -7.81 5.40 3.72
N ARG A 63 -8.72 5.86 4.58
CA ARG A 63 -10.16 5.64 4.47
C ARG A 63 -10.72 6.02 3.09
N PRO A 64 -10.43 7.20 2.52
CA PRO A 64 -10.97 7.58 1.20
C PRO A 64 -10.57 6.61 0.08
N PHE A 65 -9.35 6.05 0.17
CA PHE A 65 -8.85 5.10 -0.82
C PHE A 65 -9.52 3.73 -0.67
N VAL A 66 -9.68 3.24 0.56
CA VAL A 66 -10.39 1.98 0.83
C VAL A 66 -11.85 2.06 0.37
N ASP A 67 -12.54 3.16 0.69
CA ASP A 67 -13.93 3.34 0.31
C ASP A 67 -14.10 3.44 -1.21
N HIS A 68 -13.18 4.16 -1.89
CA HIS A 68 -13.17 4.22 -3.35
C HIS A 68 -13.00 2.84 -3.99
N LEU A 69 -12.03 2.04 -3.52
CA LEU A 69 -11.80 0.69 -4.03
C LEU A 69 -13.00 -0.22 -3.77
N ASN A 70 -13.56 -0.20 -2.56
CA ASN A 70 -14.74 -1.00 -2.22
C ASN A 70 -15.96 -0.63 -3.07
N ALA A 71 -16.18 0.65 -3.34
CA ALA A 71 -17.23 1.09 -4.24
C ALA A 71 -16.99 0.59 -5.67
N LYS A 72 -15.76 0.74 -6.17
CA LYS A 72 -15.40 0.29 -7.53
C LYS A 72 -15.46 -1.21 -7.70
N PHE A 73 -15.01 -2.01 -6.74
CA PHE A 73 -15.07 -3.47 -6.83
C PHE A 73 -16.50 -3.98 -6.89
N LYS A 74 -17.42 -3.36 -6.14
CA LYS A 74 -18.86 -3.68 -6.21
C LYS A 74 -19.49 -3.28 -7.55
N GLU A 75 -19.03 -2.18 -8.15
CA GLU A 75 -19.53 -1.70 -9.44
C GLU A 75 -19.07 -2.59 -10.61
N VAL A 76 -17.79 -3.01 -10.62
CA VAL A 76 -17.19 -3.71 -11.76
C VAL A 76 -17.37 -5.22 -11.73
N TYR A 77 -17.71 -5.80 -10.58
CA TYR A 77 -17.81 -7.24 -10.42
C TYR A 77 -19.04 -7.64 -9.60
N GLN A 78 -19.93 -8.41 -10.22
CA GLN A 78 -21.03 -9.08 -9.56
C GLN A 78 -20.63 -10.55 -9.30
N PRO A 79 -20.57 -11.00 -8.03
CA PRO A 79 -20.26 -12.40 -7.75
C PRO A 79 -21.35 -13.33 -8.28
N GLN A 80 -20.95 -14.56 -8.62
CA GLN A 80 -21.84 -15.65 -9.00
C GLN A 80 -22.38 -16.37 -7.73
N GLN A 81 -22.96 -17.55 -7.91
CA GLN A 81 -23.64 -18.28 -6.83
C GLN A 81 -22.70 -18.69 -5.69
N GLU A 82 -21.45 -19.04 -5.99
CA GLU A 82 -20.50 -19.56 -5.00
C GLU A 82 -19.51 -18.47 -4.60
N VAL A 83 -19.49 -18.14 -3.30
CA VAL A 83 -18.59 -17.14 -2.71
C VAL A 83 -17.90 -17.76 -1.50
N CYS A 84 -16.58 -17.59 -1.41
CA CYS A 84 -15.81 -17.93 -0.23
C CYS A 84 -15.46 -16.65 0.55
N ILE A 85 -15.65 -16.69 1.86
CA ILE A 85 -15.27 -15.61 2.77
C ILE A 85 -14.14 -16.15 3.64
N ASP A 86 -13.00 -15.48 3.59
CA ASP A 86 -11.82 -15.83 4.36
C ASP A 86 -11.06 -14.56 4.76
N GLU A 87 -10.18 -14.67 5.74
CA GLU A 87 -9.35 -13.59 6.24
C GLU A 87 -7.95 -13.67 5.63
N ALA A 88 -7.41 -12.52 5.20
CA ALA A 88 -6.04 -12.42 4.72
C ALA A 88 -5.20 -11.58 5.68
N MET A 89 -4.14 -12.18 6.23
CA MET A 89 -3.18 -11.45 7.07
C MET A 89 -2.13 -10.75 6.22
N ILE A 90 -1.96 -9.45 6.42
CA ILE A 90 -0.87 -8.67 5.82
C ILE A 90 0.22 -8.49 6.90
N PRO A 91 1.37 -9.18 6.79
CA PRO A 91 2.40 -9.08 7.81
C PRO A 91 2.98 -7.66 7.85
N PHE A 92 2.89 -7.03 9.01
CA PHE A 92 3.45 -5.71 9.27
C PHE A 92 4.21 -5.72 10.59
N LYS A 93 5.38 -5.07 10.62
CA LYS A 93 6.18 -4.89 11.83
C LYS A 93 6.38 -3.40 12.07
N GLY A 94 5.67 -2.87 13.07
CA GLY A 94 5.70 -1.45 13.46
C GLY A 94 4.62 -1.14 14.49
N CYS A 95 4.54 0.12 14.92
CA CYS A 95 3.50 0.58 15.85
C CYS A 95 2.19 0.84 15.08
N SER A 96 1.41 -0.21 14.83
CA SER A 96 0.05 -0.07 14.31
C SER A 96 -0.95 0.06 15.45
N GLY A 97 -1.99 0.88 15.28
CA GLY A 97 -3.13 0.95 16.20
C GLY A 97 -4.10 -0.23 16.08
N PHE A 98 -3.82 -1.21 15.20
CA PHE A 98 -4.55 -2.46 15.12
C PHE A 98 -4.10 -3.36 16.26
N ASN A 99 -5.04 -3.75 17.11
CA ASN A 99 -4.87 -4.88 18.00
C ASN A 99 -5.04 -6.15 17.14
N VAL A 100 -3.99 -6.95 17.05
CA VAL A 100 -4.02 -8.32 16.48
C VAL A 100 -4.12 -9.29 17.65
#